data_AF-A0A433UIH5-F1
#
_entry.id   AF-A0A433UIH5-F1
#
_cell.length_a   1.000
_cell.length_b   1.000
_cell.length_c   1.000
_cell.angle_alpha   90.00
_cell.angle_beta   90.00
_cell.angle_gamma   90.00
#
_symmetry.space_group_name_H-M   'P 1'
#
loop_
_entity.id
_entity.type
_entity.pdbx_description
1 polymer ?
#
loop_
_entity_poly.entity_id
_entity_poly.type
_entity_poly.pdbx_seq_one_letter_code
_entity_poly.pdbx_strand_id
1 'polypeptide(L)'
;MLAPEAGLKGLSYAQDLGIPYLNINAALTEIGPELALFAHRATAAPVVLASHWMAGAATFLALNSAKGFEIVRSIRFGAIVDEKDSVGPAALEDMERVHGAAPAALVFENGRRVWLSGDAAKGKVESVDGRSLNATAFSTFDTVSLHAATGAADVRFDLVNGESSSFRVGGEAATEIIVEIEGESDGRTKRSRSMLTFKHGTASLTGLSVVLSLASVLGLNARSPARSGLYLPELLSDTKWFLDELRSAGATIYENSN
;
A
#
# COMPACT_ATOMS: atom_id res chain seq x y z
N MET A 1 10.77 -16.57 -0.34
CA MET A 1 10.75 -16.69 1.13
C MET A 1 9.95 -15.49 1.65
N LEU A 2 8.93 -15.72 2.49
CA LEU A 2 8.13 -14.66 3.12
C LEU A 2 8.60 -14.54 4.57
N ALA A 3 9.49 -13.60 4.87
CA ALA A 3 9.85 -13.28 6.25
C ALA A 3 10.44 -11.86 6.32
N PRO A 4 10.06 -11.04 7.33
CA PRO A 4 10.92 -9.96 7.79
C PRO A 4 12.18 -10.62 8.26
N GLU A 5 13.31 -10.25 7.69
CA GLU A 5 14.55 -10.76 8.25
C GLU A 5 15.59 -9.65 8.20
N ALA A 6 15.80 -9.05 9.38
CA ALA A 6 16.75 -7.98 9.60
C ALA A 6 18.18 -8.29 9.08
N GLY A 7 18.51 -9.58 8.92
CA GLY A 7 19.81 -10.04 8.42
C GLY A 7 19.93 -10.24 6.91
N LEU A 8 18.85 -10.06 6.13
CA LEU A 8 18.81 -10.24 4.67
C LEU A 8 19.32 -11.61 4.15
N LYS A 9 19.41 -12.63 5.00
CA LYS A 9 19.76 -14.00 4.62
C LYS A 9 18.74 -14.59 3.67
N GLY A 10 17.45 -14.33 3.86
CA GLY A 10 16.39 -14.79 2.96
C GLY A 10 16.54 -14.22 1.55
N LEU A 11 16.86 -12.92 1.43
CA LEU A 11 17.13 -12.27 0.14
C LEU A 11 18.41 -12.85 -0.49
N SER A 12 19.49 -12.94 0.28
CA SER A 12 20.76 -13.51 -0.19
C SER A 12 20.58 -14.94 -0.69
N TYR A 13 19.87 -15.77 0.07
CA TYR A 13 19.60 -17.17 -0.26
C TYR A 13 18.73 -17.31 -1.51
N ALA A 14 17.69 -16.49 -1.64
CA ALA A 14 16.86 -16.47 -2.84
C ALA A 14 17.68 -16.07 -4.09
N GLN A 15 18.58 -15.09 -3.96
CA GLN A 15 19.50 -14.69 -5.03
C GLN A 15 20.54 -15.76 -5.36
N ASP A 16 21.03 -16.53 -4.38
CA ASP A 16 21.93 -17.66 -4.62
C ASP A 16 21.26 -18.78 -5.41
N LEU A 17 19.95 -18.99 -5.17
CA LEU A 17 19.15 -19.98 -5.88
C LEU A 17 18.54 -19.45 -7.20
N GLY A 18 18.62 -18.15 -7.47
CA GLY A 18 17.98 -17.52 -8.63
C GLY A 18 16.45 -17.54 -8.59
N ILE A 19 15.85 -17.59 -7.41
CA ILE A 19 14.38 -17.67 -7.23
C ILE A 19 13.82 -16.34 -6.69
N PRO A 20 12.53 -16.02 -6.95
CA PRO A 20 11.93 -14.79 -6.46
C PRO A 20 12.00 -14.61 -4.94
N TYR A 21 12.32 -13.39 -4.52
CA TYR A 21 12.19 -12.91 -3.15
C TYR A 21 11.07 -11.88 -3.05
N LEU A 22 10.30 -11.90 -1.95
CA LEU A 22 9.25 -10.93 -1.67
C LEU A 22 9.26 -10.58 -0.18
N ASN A 23 9.32 -9.28 0.16
CA ASN A 23 9.15 -8.78 1.53
C ASN A 23 7.86 -7.97 1.68
N ILE A 24 7.37 -7.82 2.93
CA ILE A 24 6.08 -7.15 3.25
C ILE A 24 6.14 -6.24 4.48
N ASN A 25 7.34 -5.93 4.98
CA ASN A 25 7.55 -5.43 6.34
C ASN A 25 8.74 -4.48 6.48
N ALA A 26 9.35 -4.07 5.37
CA ALA A 26 10.35 -3.02 5.44
C ALA A 26 9.63 -1.68 5.57
N ALA A 27 9.85 -0.95 6.66
CA ALA A 27 9.44 0.44 6.71
C ALA A 27 10.13 1.21 5.57
N LEU A 28 9.47 2.25 5.05
CA LEU A 28 10.06 3.08 3.99
C LEU A 28 11.44 3.62 4.37
N THR A 29 11.66 3.90 5.65
CA THR A 29 12.92 4.40 6.22
C THR A 29 14.01 3.34 6.38
N GLU A 30 13.68 2.06 6.21
CA GLU A 30 14.56 0.94 6.55
C GLU A 30 14.94 0.07 5.35
N ILE A 31 14.43 0.35 4.14
CA ILE A 31 14.68 -0.46 2.94
C ILE A 31 16.11 -0.37 2.37
N GLY A 32 16.94 0.54 2.88
CA GLY A 32 18.30 0.77 2.39
C GLY A 32 19.14 -0.51 2.21
N PRO A 33 19.16 -1.42 3.19
CA PRO A 33 19.88 -2.70 3.08
C PRO A 33 19.41 -3.59 1.93
N GLU A 34 18.10 -3.77 1.72
CA GLU A 34 17.55 -4.54 0.59
C GLU A 34 17.96 -3.93 -0.75
N LEU A 35 17.87 -2.61 -0.87
CA LEU A 35 18.27 -1.89 -2.09
C LEU A 35 19.77 -2.05 -2.36
N ALA A 36 20.61 -1.95 -1.34
CA ALA A 36 22.06 -2.12 -1.48
C ALA A 36 22.41 -3.56 -1.90
N LEU A 37 21.82 -4.57 -1.23
CA LEU A 37 22.05 -5.97 -1.57
C LEU A 37 21.56 -6.29 -2.98
N PHE A 38 20.39 -5.77 -3.39
CA PHE A 38 19.90 -5.88 -4.75
C PHE A 38 20.85 -5.23 -5.75
N ALA A 39 21.32 -4.00 -5.50
CA ALA A 39 22.19 -3.28 -6.44
C ALA A 39 23.49 -4.03 -6.74
N HIS A 40 24.07 -4.73 -5.76
CA HIS A 40 25.25 -5.56 -5.95
C HIS A 40 24.97 -6.87 -6.72
N ARG A 41 23.71 -7.27 -6.85
CA ARG A 41 23.29 -8.56 -7.44
C ARG A 41 22.05 -8.41 -8.32
N ALA A 42 21.96 -7.31 -9.07
CA ALA A 42 20.71 -6.87 -9.72
C ALA A 42 20.14 -7.88 -10.72
N THR A 43 20.97 -8.77 -11.26
CA THR A 43 20.57 -9.80 -12.23
C THR A 43 20.36 -11.18 -11.61
N ALA A 44 20.54 -11.35 -10.29
CA ALA A 44 20.55 -12.65 -9.65
C ALA A 44 19.15 -13.29 -9.52
N ALA A 45 18.15 -12.49 -9.13
CA ALA A 45 16.77 -12.97 -8.96
C ALA A 45 15.76 -11.81 -9.05
N PRO A 46 14.46 -12.10 -9.28
CA PRO A 46 13.40 -11.13 -9.07
C PRO A 46 13.27 -10.79 -7.57
N VAL A 47 13.25 -9.50 -7.25
CA VAL A 47 13.07 -8.99 -5.89
C VAL A 47 11.83 -8.11 -5.86
N VAL A 48 10.84 -8.49 -5.06
CA VAL A 48 9.58 -7.76 -4.91
C VAL A 48 9.56 -7.08 -3.55
N LEU A 49 9.46 -5.75 -3.55
CA LEU A 49 9.30 -4.96 -2.33
C LEU A 49 7.81 -4.66 -2.12
N ALA A 50 7.08 -5.60 -1.50
CA ALA A 50 5.64 -5.48 -1.25
C ALA A 50 5.34 -4.89 0.14
N SER A 51 6.16 -3.95 0.59
CA SER A 51 6.03 -3.29 1.90
C SER A 51 5.09 -2.07 1.89
N HIS A 52 4.25 -2.00 0.87
CA HIS A 52 3.08 -1.14 0.82
C HIS A 52 2.09 -1.52 1.92
N TRP A 53 1.22 -0.57 2.26
CA TRP A 53 0.10 -0.80 3.13
C TRP A 53 -0.76 -1.95 2.59
N MET A 54 -0.89 -3.01 3.39
CA MET A 54 -1.53 -4.27 3.00
C MET A 54 -1.00 -4.85 1.68
N ALA A 55 0.31 -4.80 1.49
CA ALA A 55 1.02 -5.28 0.30
C ALA A 55 0.48 -4.71 -1.03
N GLY A 56 -0.03 -3.48 -1.00
CA GLY A 56 -0.29 -2.69 -2.19
C GLY A 56 -1.77 -2.45 -2.50
N ALA A 57 -2.69 -2.97 -1.69
CA ALA A 57 -4.13 -2.82 -1.94
C ALA A 57 -4.55 -1.35 -2.15
N ALA A 58 -4.01 -0.42 -1.36
CA ALA A 58 -4.28 1.02 -1.51
C ALA A 58 -3.69 1.59 -2.81
N THR A 59 -2.47 1.21 -3.15
CA THR A 59 -1.82 1.60 -4.41
C THR A 59 -2.58 1.09 -5.63
N PHE A 60 -3.01 -0.17 -5.63
CA PHE A 60 -3.82 -0.74 -6.71
C PHE A 60 -5.15 -0.02 -6.88
N LEU A 61 -5.82 0.31 -5.77
CA LEU A 61 -7.05 1.10 -5.79
C LEU A 61 -6.78 2.48 -6.40
N ALA A 62 -5.76 3.19 -5.90
CA ALA A 62 -5.44 4.53 -6.37
C ALA A 62 -5.04 4.58 -7.84
N LEU A 63 -4.22 3.65 -8.31
CA LEU A 63 -3.84 3.58 -9.72
C LEU A 63 -5.01 3.20 -10.63
N ASN A 64 -5.95 2.39 -10.16
CA ASN A 64 -7.19 2.13 -10.91
C ASN A 64 -8.08 3.39 -10.96
N SER A 65 -8.25 4.10 -9.84
CA SER A 65 -9.03 5.33 -9.76
C SER A 65 -8.42 6.49 -10.54
N ALA A 66 -7.11 6.50 -10.71
CA ALA A 66 -6.39 7.48 -11.54
C ALA A 66 -6.63 7.28 -13.05
N LYS A 67 -7.22 6.15 -13.48
CA LYS A 67 -7.52 5.92 -14.90
C LYS A 67 -8.51 6.97 -15.39
N GLY A 68 -8.17 7.64 -16.49
CA GLY A 68 -8.97 8.72 -17.06
C GLY A 68 -8.75 10.08 -16.39
N PHE A 69 -7.66 10.25 -15.65
CA PHE A 69 -7.05 11.56 -15.44
C PHE A 69 -5.94 11.74 -16.49
N GLU A 70 -5.87 12.92 -17.09
CA GLU A 70 -4.74 13.34 -17.94
C GLU A 70 -3.58 13.84 -17.07
N ILE A 71 -3.92 14.53 -15.98
CA ILE A 71 -2.97 15.03 -14.98
C ILE A 71 -3.50 14.63 -13.61
N VAL A 72 -2.69 13.93 -12.83
CA VAL A 72 -2.97 13.70 -11.40
C VAL A 72 -2.23 14.76 -10.61
N ARG A 73 -2.95 15.61 -9.86
CA ARG A 73 -2.35 16.67 -9.05
C ARG A 73 -2.06 16.19 -7.64
N SER A 74 -3.07 15.62 -6.99
CA SER A 74 -2.96 15.15 -5.63
C SER A 74 -3.61 13.79 -5.43
N ILE A 75 -2.98 12.97 -4.61
CA ILE A 75 -3.53 11.70 -4.12
C ILE A 75 -3.50 11.74 -2.60
N ARG A 76 -4.67 11.81 -1.98
CA ARG A 76 -4.83 11.59 -0.54
C ARG A 76 -5.43 10.24 -0.34
N PHE A 77 -4.84 9.45 0.52
CA PHE A 77 -5.35 8.12 0.81
C PHE A 77 -5.12 7.80 2.27
N GLY A 78 -5.89 6.85 2.78
CA GLY A 78 -5.82 6.51 4.18
C GLY A 78 -6.39 5.14 4.46
N ALA A 79 -6.09 4.65 5.65
CA ALA A 79 -6.63 3.41 6.15
C ALA A 79 -7.24 3.60 7.54
N ILE A 80 -8.34 2.91 7.77
CA ILE A 80 -8.92 2.75 9.10
C ILE A 80 -8.63 1.31 9.53
N VAL A 81 -7.85 1.17 10.59
CA VAL A 81 -7.56 -0.10 11.26
C VAL A 81 -8.41 -0.17 12.51
N ASP A 82 -9.30 -1.15 12.53
CA ASP A 82 -10.15 -1.42 13.68
C ASP A 82 -9.29 -1.92 14.85
N GLU A 83 -9.46 -1.34 16.03
CA GLU A 83 -8.76 -1.76 17.25
C GLU A 83 -9.14 -3.18 17.69
N LYS A 84 -10.26 -3.71 17.17
CA LYS A 84 -10.71 -5.08 17.38
C LYS A 84 -10.22 -6.04 16.30
N ASP A 85 -9.57 -5.55 15.26
CA ASP A 85 -8.96 -6.41 14.25
C ASP A 85 -7.72 -7.11 14.84
N SER A 86 -7.69 -8.44 14.70
CA SER A 86 -6.64 -9.26 15.30
C SER A 86 -5.40 -9.25 14.41
N VAL A 87 -4.33 -8.65 14.91
CA VAL A 87 -3.01 -8.68 14.24
C VAL A 87 -2.09 -9.73 14.87
N GLY A 88 -1.25 -10.36 14.04
CA GLY A 88 -0.29 -11.35 14.50
C GLY A 88 0.88 -10.74 15.28
N PRO A 89 1.63 -11.53 16.07
CA PRO A 89 2.71 -11.03 16.93
C PRO A 89 3.83 -10.31 16.14
N ALA A 90 4.18 -10.78 14.95
CA ALA A 90 5.17 -10.12 14.10
C ALA A 90 4.74 -8.71 13.66
N ALA A 91 3.44 -8.52 13.38
CA ALA A 91 2.91 -7.21 13.03
C ALA A 91 2.95 -6.26 14.24
N LEU A 92 2.71 -6.77 15.46
CA LEU A 92 2.84 -5.98 16.69
C LEU A 92 4.29 -5.53 16.93
N GLU A 93 5.26 -6.43 16.78
CA GLU A 93 6.69 -6.11 16.91
C GLU A 93 7.13 -5.07 15.87
N ASP A 94 6.71 -5.23 14.61
CA ASP A 94 6.96 -4.25 13.56
C ASP A 94 6.28 -2.91 13.85
N MET A 95 5.06 -2.93 14.39
CA MET A 95 4.37 -1.72 14.81
C MET A 95 5.13 -0.99 15.92
N GLU A 96 5.55 -1.66 16.98
CA GLU A 96 6.34 -1.02 18.05
C GLU A 96 7.65 -0.45 17.53
N ARG A 97 8.36 -1.20 16.68
CA ARG A 97 9.66 -0.80 16.12
C ARG A 97 9.55 0.37 15.14
N VAL A 98 8.57 0.34 14.24
CA VAL A 98 8.39 1.33 13.16
C VAL A 98 7.55 2.52 13.62
N HIS A 99 6.55 2.31 14.48
CA HIS A 99 5.59 3.34 14.91
C HIS A 99 5.90 3.92 16.30
N GLY A 100 6.91 3.40 17.02
CA GLY A 100 7.26 3.77 18.39
C GLY A 100 7.31 5.27 18.67
N ALA A 101 8.42 5.96 18.43
CA ALA A 101 8.58 7.37 18.82
C ALA A 101 7.80 8.39 17.96
N ALA A 102 6.68 8.01 17.35
CA ALA A 102 5.90 8.81 16.40
C ALA A 102 6.80 9.47 15.34
N PRO A 103 7.45 8.66 14.48
CA PRO A 103 8.41 9.19 13.51
C PRO A 103 7.75 10.16 12.53
N ALA A 104 8.56 11.07 11.99
CA ALA A 104 8.07 11.98 10.97
C ALA A 104 7.57 11.18 9.74
N ALA A 105 6.43 11.58 9.19
CA ALA A 105 5.85 10.98 7.99
C ALA A 105 6.41 11.64 6.73
N LEU A 106 6.97 10.84 5.82
CA LEU A 106 7.39 11.31 4.50
C LEU A 106 6.17 11.44 3.60
N VAL A 107 5.95 12.64 3.07
CA VAL A 107 4.93 12.97 2.08
C VAL A 107 5.56 13.70 0.89
N PHE A 108 4.78 13.88 -0.17
CA PHE A 108 5.08 14.84 -1.21
C PHE A 108 4.15 16.05 -1.09
N GLU A 109 4.72 17.24 -1.12
CA GLU A 109 4.00 18.52 -1.21
C GLU A 109 4.64 19.37 -2.30
N ASN A 110 3.84 19.86 -3.25
CA ASN A 110 4.32 20.63 -4.40
C ASN A 110 5.50 19.96 -5.15
N GLY A 111 5.47 18.63 -5.27
CA GLY A 111 6.49 17.83 -5.94
C GLY A 111 7.78 17.64 -5.13
N ARG A 112 7.79 18.01 -3.85
CA ARG A 112 8.97 17.91 -2.98
C ARG A 112 8.70 17.01 -1.80
N ARG A 113 9.74 16.30 -1.36
CA ARG A 113 9.71 15.48 -0.15
C ARG A 113 9.59 16.39 1.08
N VAL A 114 8.59 16.14 1.92
CA VAL A 114 8.36 16.84 3.18
C VAL A 114 8.21 15.82 4.30
N TRP A 115 8.79 16.11 5.46
CA TRP A 115 8.68 15.29 6.67
C TRP A 115 7.74 15.97 7.65
N LEU A 116 6.58 15.36 7.90
CA LEU A 116 5.56 15.88 8.81
C LEU A 116 5.71 15.28 10.20
N SER A 117 5.70 16.10 11.25
CA SER A 117 5.76 15.66 12.64
C SER A 117 4.87 16.51 13.54
N GLY A 118 4.46 15.99 14.70
CA GLY A 118 3.62 16.72 15.65
C GLY A 118 2.30 17.16 15.02
N ASP A 119 1.95 18.44 15.19
CA ASP A 119 0.69 18.98 14.66
C ASP A 119 0.61 18.94 13.12
N ALA A 120 1.75 19.04 12.41
CA ALA A 120 1.77 18.98 10.95
C ALA A 120 1.39 17.59 10.40
N ALA A 121 1.58 16.54 11.21
CA ALA A 121 1.19 15.18 10.86
C ALA A 121 -0.30 14.92 11.10
N LYS A 122 -1.03 15.79 11.82
CA LYS A 122 -2.47 15.60 12.08
C LYS A 122 -3.27 15.76 10.79
N GLY A 123 -4.33 14.97 10.65
CA GLY A 123 -5.18 14.95 9.48
C GLY A 123 -6.59 14.46 9.79
N LYS A 124 -7.37 14.30 8.73
CA LYS A 124 -8.72 13.75 8.77
C LYS A 124 -8.89 12.75 7.64
N VAL A 125 -9.59 11.66 7.92
CA VAL A 125 -10.07 10.70 6.92
C VAL A 125 -11.58 10.61 7.06
N GLU A 126 -12.30 10.69 5.94
CA GLU A 126 -13.73 10.37 5.91
C GLU A 126 -13.89 8.87 5.69
N SER A 127 -14.55 8.17 6.61
CA SER A 127 -14.82 6.72 6.53
C SER A 127 -15.86 6.37 5.48
N VAL A 128 -16.10 5.06 5.29
CA VAL A 128 -17.15 4.58 4.37
C VAL A 128 -18.56 5.00 4.82
N ASP A 129 -18.79 5.10 6.14
CA ASP A 129 -20.06 5.58 6.72
C ASP A 129 -20.15 7.12 6.86
N GLY A 130 -19.22 7.88 6.30
CA GLY A 130 -19.26 9.35 6.24
C GLY A 130 -18.78 10.08 7.51
N ARG A 131 -18.19 9.38 8.48
CA ARG A 131 -17.61 10.02 9.67
C ARG A 131 -16.27 10.67 9.33
N SER A 132 -16.01 11.85 9.87
CA SER A 132 -14.68 12.48 9.82
C SER A 132 -13.84 12.07 11.04
N LEU A 133 -12.87 11.18 10.83
CA LEU A 133 -12.04 10.60 11.88
C LEU A 133 -10.69 11.33 11.97
N ASN A 134 -10.16 11.45 13.19
CA ASN A 134 -8.80 11.96 13.40
C ASN A 134 -7.80 10.96 12.84
N ALA A 135 -6.88 11.45 12.02
CA ALA A 135 -5.85 10.64 11.41
C ALA A 135 -4.46 11.25 11.68
N THR A 136 -3.44 10.42 11.55
CA THR A 136 -2.04 10.85 11.59
C THR A 136 -1.34 10.41 10.32
N ALA A 137 -0.60 11.31 9.69
CA ALA A 137 0.20 11.01 8.52
C ALA A 137 1.18 9.88 8.84
N PHE A 138 1.39 8.98 7.89
CA PHE A 138 2.26 7.81 8.09
C PHE A 138 3.07 7.49 6.83
N SER A 139 4.35 7.12 7.02
CA SER A 139 5.26 6.80 5.91
C SER A 139 4.97 5.41 5.34
N THR A 140 4.53 5.36 4.08
CA THR A 140 4.25 4.11 3.37
C THR A 140 4.98 4.03 2.03
N PHE A 141 5.27 2.81 1.57
CA PHE A 141 5.76 2.59 0.20
C PHE A 141 4.78 3.11 -0.85
N ASP A 142 3.48 3.05 -0.57
CA ASP A 142 2.42 3.60 -1.44
C ASP A 142 2.67 5.07 -1.77
N THR A 143 3.15 5.86 -0.81
CA THR A 143 3.38 7.30 -1.01
C THR A 143 4.46 7.55 -2.07
N VAL A 144 5.58 6.82 -2.01
CA VAL A 144 6.66 6.94 -3.00
C VAL A 144 6.33 6.26 -4.32
N SER A 145 5.61 5.13 -4.26
CA SER A 145 5.13 4.38 -5.41
C SER A 145 4.15 5.20 -6.25
N LEU A 146 3.12 5.78 -5.63
CA LEU A 146 2.09 6.57 -6.30
C LEU A 146 2.66 7.86 -6.87
N HIS A 147 3.57 8.53 -6.15
CA HIS A 147 4.30 9.68 -6.69
C HIS A 147 5.08 9.29 -7.95
N ALA A 148 5.83 8.18 -7.92
CA ALA A 148 6.62 7.73 -9.06
C ALA A 148 5.74 7.28 -10.26
N ALA A 149 4.62 6.62 -10.00
CA ALA A 149 3.74 6.08 -11.04
C ALA A 149 2.86 7.15 -11.72
N THR A 150 2.51 8.22 -11.01
CA THR A 150 1.53 9.22 -11.48
C THR A 150 2.13 10.61 -11.74
N GLY A 151 3.30 10.91 -11.17
CA GLY A 151 3.87 12.26 -11.17
C GLY A 151 3.11 13.26 -10.28
N ALA A 152 2.17 12.80 -9.45
CA ALA A 152 1.39 13.65 -8.56
C ALA A 152 2.30 14.49 -7.65
N ALA A 153 2.04 15.80 -7.60
CA ALA A 153 2.83 16.74 -6.82
C ALA A 153 2.57 16.59 -5.32
N ASP A 154 1.34 16.22 -4.95
CA ASP A 154 0.92 16.09 -3.56
C ASP A 154 0.46 14.65 -3.29
N VAL A 155 1.18 13.92 -2.44
CA VAL A 155 0.85 12.54 -2.09
C VAL A 155 1.01 12.35 -0.59
N ARG A 156 -0.06 11.93 0.08
CA ARG A 156 -0.08 11.73 1.53
C ARG A 156 -0.96 10.57 1.92
N PHE A 157 -0.41 9.72 2.79
CA PHE A 157 -1.14 8.68 3.50
C PHE A 157 -1.47 9.11 4.93
N ASP A 158 -2.71 8.89 5.36
CA ASP A 158 -3.17 9.15 6.72
C ASP A 158 -3.75 7.87 7.36
N LEU A 159 -3.25 7.50 8.54
CA LEU A 159 -3.68 6.33 9.29
C LEU A 159 -4.65 6.71 10.42
N VAL A 160 -5.74 5.96 10.53
CA VAL A 160 -6.70 6.03 11.63
C VAL A 160 -6.67 4.69 12.38
N ASN A 161 -6.38 4.75 13.69
CA ASN A 161 -6.68 3.66 14.60
C ASN A 161 -8.05 3.96 15.22
N GLY A 162 -9.04 3.12 14.95
CA GLY A 162 -10.39 3.33 15.44
C GLY A 162 -11.42 2.42 14.80
N GLU A 163 -12.62 2.41 15.38
CA GLU A 163 -13.71 1.50 15.02
C GLU A 163 -14.16 1.63 13.56
N SER A 164 -14.17 0.48 12.86
CA SER A 164 -14.61 0.37 11.47
C SER A 164 -16.12 0.52 11.31
N SER A 165 -16.53 0.98 10.14
CA SER A 165 -17.94 1.20 9.76
C SER A 165 -18.76 -0.09 9.79
N SER A 166 -18.14 -1.23 9.42
CA SER A 166 -18.75 -2.56 9.50
C SER A 166 -19.05 -2.96 10.95
N PHE A 167 -18.06 -2.81 11.83
CA PHE A 167 -18.20 -3.19 13.25
C PHE A 167 -19.31 -2.39 13.95
N ARG A 168 -19.42 -1.08 13.66
CA ARG A 168 -20.45 -0.20 14.22
C ARG A 168 -21.88 -0.64 13.98
N VAL A 169 -22.15 -1.30 12.86
CA VAL A 169 -23.50 -1.78 12.51
C VAL A 169 -23.71 -3.24 12.90
N GLY A 170 -22.85 -3.78 13.77
CA GLY A 170 -22.91 -5.15 14.27
C GLY A 170 -22.22 -6.19 13.38
N GLY A 171 -21.44 -5.75 12.39
CA GLY A 171 -20.62 -6.62 11.55
C GLY A 171 -19.27 -6.98 12.18
N GLU A 172 -18.44 -7.70 11.43
CA GLU A 172 -17.06 -8.00 11.82
C GLU A 172 -16.17 -6.75 11.71
N ALA A 173 -15.12 -6.69 12.54
CA ALA A 173 -14.06 -5.71 12.42
C ALA A 173 -13.45 -5.79 11.03
N ALA A 174 -13.45 -4.68 10.31
CA ALA A 174 -13.01 -4.62 8.93
C ALA A 174 -11.89 -3.59 8.77
N THR A 175 -11.09 -3.77 7.73
CA THR A 175 -10.23 -2.70 7.26
C THR A 175 -10.94 -1.86 6.21
N GLU A 176 -10.70 -0.55 6.26
CA GLU A 176 -11.14 0.38 5.21
C GLU A 176 -9.93 1.05 4.59
N ILE A 177 -9.94 1.17 3.27
CA ILE A 177 -8.99 1.97 2.50
C ILE A 177 -9.82 3.02 1.76
N ILE A 178 -9.37 4.28 1.86
CA ILE A 178 -10.00 5.41 1.19
C ILE A 178 -8.95 6.06 0.31
N VAL A 179 -9.32 6.37 -0.93
CA VAL A 179 -8.48 7.09 -1.89
C VAL A 179 -9.27 8.24 -2.49
N GLU A 180 -8.68 9.42 -2.46
CA GLU A 180 -9.18 10.65 -3.03
C GLU A 180 -8.13 11.21 -3.99
N ILE A 181 -8.56 11.46 -5.23
CA ILE A 181 -7.70 11.96 -6.28
C ILE A 181 -8.30 13.25 -6.82
N GLU A 182 -7.46 14.26 -6.94
CA GLU A 182 -7.76 15.50 -7.65
C GLU A 182 -6.76 15.69 -8.79
N GLY A 183 -7.28 16.18 -9.91
CA GLY A 183 -6.50 16.33 -11.12
C GLY A 183 -7.32 16.94 -12.24
N GLU A 184 -6.95 16.63 -13.47
CA GLU A 184 -7.60 17.13 -14.68
C GLU A 184 -7.90 16.03 -15.69
N SER A 185 -8.98 16.22 -16.44
CA SER A 185 -9.34 15.45 -17.64
C SER A 185 -10.12 16.39 -18.56
N ASP A 186 -9.90 16.31 -19.87
CA ASP A 186 -10.61 17.11 -20.87
C ASP A 186 -10.55 18.63 -20.58
N GLY A 187 -9.40 19.09 -20.05
CA GLY A 187 -9.18 20.48 -19.66
C GLY A 187 -10.02 20.98 -18.47
N ARG A 188 -10.63 20.09 -17.68
CA ARG A 188 -11.43 20.43 -16.49
C ARG A 188 -10.87 19.76 -15.25
N THR A 189 -11.04 20.40 -14.09
CA THR A 189 -10.80 19.77 -12.80
C THR A 189 -11.73 18.57 -12.65
N LYS A 190 -11.14 17.44 -12.25
CA LYS A 190 -11.84 16.19 -11.97
C LYS A 190 -11.50 15.73 -10.56
N ARG A 191 -12.46 15.11 -9.88
CA ARG A 191 -12.22 14.49 -8.57
C ARG A 191 -12.78 13.09 -8.53
N SER A 192 -12.07 12.17 -7.90
CA SER A 192 -12.59 10.84 -7.63
C SER A 192 -12.38 10.46 -6.19
N ARG A 193 -13.34 9.73 -5.64
CA ARG A 193 -13.26 9.10 -4.34
C ARG A 193 -13.58 7.62 -4.49
N SER A 194 -12.64 6.78 -4.08
CA SER A 194 -12.77 5.34 -4.11
C SER A 194 -12.52 4.76 -2.74
N MET A 195 -13.21 3.68 -2.42
CA MET A 195 -13.15 3.02 -1.13
C MET A 195 -13.05 1.52 -1.32
N LEU A 196 -12.31 0.86 -0.45
CA LEU A 196 -12.25 -0.59 -0.36
C LEU A 196 -12.50 -1.00 1.09
N THR A 197 -13.40 -1.95 1.30
CA THR A 197 -13.57 -2.63 2.58
C THR A 197 -13.27 -4.12 2.45
N PHE A 198 -12.65 -4.68 3.48
CA PHE A 198 -12.40 -6.12 3.56
C PHE A 198 -12.76 -6.62 4.95
N LYS A 199 -13.83 -7.42 5.01
CA LYS A 199 -14.42 -7.89 6.27
C LYS A 199 -13.56 -8.87 7.06
N HIS A 200 -12.57 -9.50 6.41
CA HIS A 200 -11.68 -10.47 7.05
C HIS A 200 -10.45 -9.82 7.71
N GLY A 201 -10.43 -8.49 7.83
CA GLY A 201 -9.38 -7.75 8.51
C GLY A 201 -8.12 -7.47 7.68
N THR A 202 -7.24 -6.67 8.27
CA THR A 202 -5.96 -6.19 7.75
C THR A 202 -5.01 -7.33 7.38
N ALA A 203 -4.86 -8.32 8.26
CA ALA A 203 -3.95 -9.45 8.07
C ALA A 203 -4.35 -10.31 6.87
N SER A 204 -5.66 -10.58 6.73
CA SER A 204 -6.19 -11.36 5.60
C SER A 204 -6.05 -10.61 4.28
N LEU A 205 -6.33 -9.30 4.26
CA LEU A 205 -6.15 -8.49 3.04
C LEU A 205 -4.67 -8.44 2.63
N THR A 206 -3.77 -8.32 3.60
CA THR A 206 -2.32 -8.37 3.36
C THR A 206 -1.92 -9.73 2.78
N GLY A 207 -2.34 -10.84 3.42
CA GLY A 207 -2.04 -12.19 2.95
C GLY A 207 -2.53 -12.46 1.53
N LEU A 208 -3.76 -12.02 1.20
CA LEU A 208 -4.30 -12.12 -0.15
C LEU A 208 -3.47 -11.32 -1.16
N SER A 209 -3.15 -10.06 -0.86
CA SER A 209 -2.35 -9.18 -1.72
C SER A 209 -0.94 -9.74 -1.99
N VAL A 210 -0.34 -10.40 -0.99
CA VAL A 210 0.93 -11.12 -1.10
C VAL A 210 0.81 -12.31 -2.04
N VAL A 211 -0.25 -13.12 -1.91
CA VAL A 211 -0.48 -14.28 -2.78
C VAL A 211 -0.65 -13.82 -4.23
N LEU A 212 -1.37 -12.72 -4.49
CA LEU A 212 -1.54 -12.17 -5.83
C LEU A 212 -0.22 -11.65 -6.42
N SER A 213 0.61 -10.99 -5.61
CA SER A 213 1.95 -10.54 -6.02
C SER A 213 2.88 -11.73 -6.30
N LEU A 214 2.83 -12.77 -5.46
CA LEU A 214 3.60 -14.00 -5.63
C LEU A 214 3.16 -14.77 -6.88
N ALA A 215 1.86 -14.87 -7.13
CA ALA A 215 1.33 -15.47 -8.34
C ALA A 215 1.83 -14.73 -9.59
N SER A 216 1.87 -13.40 -9.54
CA SER A 216 2.34 -12.56 -10.63
C SER A 216 3.84 -12.72 -10.89
N VAL A 217 4.67 -12.70 -9.83
CA VAL A 217 6.14 -12.85 -10.00
C VAL A 217 6.52 -14.26 -10.49
N LEU A 218 5.75 -15.29 -10.11
CA LEU A 218 5.94 -16.67 -10.56
C LEU A 218 5.37 -16.95 -11.97
N GLY A 219 4.68 -15.98 -12.58
CA GLY A 219 4.06 -16.18 -13.90
C GLY A 219 2.83 -17.09 -13.88
N LEU A 220 2.12 -17.18 -12.76
CA LEU A 220 0.86 -17.90 -12.70
C LEU A 220 -0.26 -17.12 -13.42
N ASN A 221 -1.41 -17.75 -13.65
CA ASN A 221 -2.57 -17.15 -14.33
C ASN A 221 -2.26 -16.68 -15.76
N ALA A 222 -1.59 -17.55 -16.54
CA ALA A 222 -1.20 -17.32 -17.93
C ALA A 222 -0.25 -16.11 -18.15
N ARG A 223 0.49 -15.72 -17.11
CA ARG A 223 1.54 -14.69 -17.18
C ARG A 223 2.89 -15.33 -17.51
N SER A 224 3.87 -14.48 -17.83
CA SER A 224 5.27 -14.91 -17.85
C SER A 224 5.90 -14.67 -16.48
N PRO A 225 6.77 -15.56 -15.98
CA PRO A 225 7.54 -15.30 -14.76
C PRO A 225 8.33 -14.00 -14.89
N ALA A 226 8.46 -13.27 -13.78
CA ALA A 226 9.26 -12.06 -13.75
C ALA A 226 10.73 -12.40 -14.01
N ARG A 227 11.42 -11.51 -14.74
CA ARG A 227 12.87 -11.60 -14.90
C ARG A 227 13.56 -11.06 -13.65
N SER A 228 14.87 -11.26 -13.55
CA SER A 228 15.64 -10.58 -12.51
C SER A 228 15.48 -9.07 -12.62
N GLY A 229 15.29 -8.43 -11.48
CA GLY A 229 14.85 -7.04 -11.40
C GLY A 229 14.27 -6.71 -10.04
N LEU A 230 14.10 -5.41 -9.79
CA LEU A 230 13.45 -4.88 -8.60
C LEU A 230 12.03 -4.46 -8.97
N TYR A 231 11.05 -4.95 -8.21
CA TYR A 231 9.64 -4.74 -8.49
C TYR A 231 8.93 -4.21 -7.25
N LEU A 232 7.99 -3.31 -7.50
CA LEU A 232 6.89 -3.00 -6.60
C LEU A 232 5.66 -3.81 -7.06
N PRO A 233 4.69 -4.14 -6.19
CA PRO A 233 3.53 -4.98 -6.54
C PRO A 233 2.80 -4.52 -7.81
N GLU A 234 2.59 -3.21 -7.94
CA GLU A 234 1.88 -2.58 -9.07
C GLU A 234 2.61 -2.74 -10.42
N LEU A 235 3.89 -3.12 -10.42
CA LEU A 235 4.66 -3.39 -11.65
C LEU A 235 4.50 -4.83 -12.15
N LEU A 236 3.91 -5.71 -11.34
CA LEU A 236 3.80 -7.14 -11.64
C LEU A 236 2.45 -7.52 -12.26
N SER A 237 1.40 -6.73 -12.02
CA SER A 237 0.06 -7.06 -12.47
C SER A 237 -0.80 -5.86 -12.84
N ASP A 238 -1.85 -6.11 -13.63
CA ASP A 238 -2.81 -5.08 -14.01
C ASP A 238 -3.72 -4.75 -12.82
N THR A 239 -4.01 -3.47 -12.63
CA THR A 239 -4.76 -3.02 -11.45
C THR A 239 -6.20 -3.50 -11.44
N LYS A 240 -6.83 -3.63 -12.62
CA LYS A 240 -8.20 -4.14 -12.69
C LYS A 240 -8.23 -5.61 -12.30
N TRP A 241 -7.33 -6.42 -12.84
CA TRP A 241 -7.22 -7.84 -12.45
C TRP A 241 -7.01 -8.00 -10.94
N PHE A 242 -6.06 -7.26 -10.35
CA PHE A 242 -5.78 -7.37 -8.91
C PHE A 242 -7.03 -7.04 -8.07
N LEU A 243 -7.71 -5.93 -8.37
CA LEU A 243 -8.93 -5.53 -7.66
C LEU A 243 -10.09 -6.50 -7.89
N ASP A 244 -10.20 -7.12 -9.06
CA ASP A 244 -11.21 -8.13 -9.32
C ASP A 244 -10.97 -9.41 -8.50
N GLU A 245 -9.71 -9.84 -8.33
CA GLU A 245 -9.38 -10.96 -7.43
C GLU A 245 -9.73 -10.63 -5.97
N LEU A 246 -9.47 -9.39 -5.52
CA LEU A 246 -9.90 -8.95 -4.20
C LEU A 246 -11.43 -9.00 -4.04
N ARG A 247 -12.18 -8.56 -5.06
CA ARG A 247 -13.66 -8.67 -5.06
C ARG A 247 -14.12 -10.12 -4.99
N SER A 248 -13.52 -11.01 -5.78
CA SER A 248 -13.80 -12.45 -5.75
C SER A 248 -13.53 -13.08 -4.39
N ALA A 249 -12.56 -12.55 -3.64
CA ALA A 249 -12.26 -12.96 -2.27
C ALA A 249 -13.10 -12.24 -1.19
N GLY A 250 -14.06 -11.39 -1.57
CA GLY A 250 -15.00 -10.76 -0.65
C GLY A 250 -14.71 -9.29 -0.31
N ALA A 251 -13.80 -8.61 -1.01
CA ALA A 251 -13.66 -7.16 -0.90
C ALA A 251 -14.85 -6.43 -1.52
N THR A 252 -15.30 -5.37 -0.87
CA THR A 252 -16.27 -4.44 -1.47
C THR A 252 -15.54 -3.18 -1.89
N ILE A 253 -15.70 -2.79 -3.15
CA ILE A 253 -15.02 -1.63 -3.73
C ILE A 253 -16.07 -0.67 -4.27
N TYR A 254 -16.00 0.58 -3.84
CA TYR A 254 -16.86 1.69 -4.27
C TYR A 254 -16.02 2.70 -5.04
N GLU A 255 -16.53 3.18 -6.18
CA GLU A 255 -15.82 4.14 -7.03
C GLU A 255 -16.80 5.26 -7.43
N ASN A 256 -16.55 6.48 -6.94
CA ASN A 256 -17.32 7.66 -7.29
C ASN A 256 -16.41 8.65 -8.02
N SER A 257 -16.84 9.16 -9.18
CA SER A 257 -16.14 10.22 -9.92
C SER A 257 -17.09 11.39 -10.14
N ASN A 258 -16.66 12.59 -9.78
CA ASN A 258 -17.37 13.85 -9.98
C ASN A 258 -16.63 14.75 -10.96
#